data_AF-A0A417Z146-F1
#
_entry.id   AF-A0A417Z146-F1
#
_cell.length_a   1.000
_cell.length_b   1.000
_cell.length_c   1.000
_cell.angle_alpha   90.00
_cell.angle_beta   90.00
_cell.angle_gamma   90.00
#
_symmetry.space_group_name_H-M   'P 1'
#
loop_
_entity.id
_entity.type
_entity.pdbx_description
1 polymer ?
#
loop_
_entity_poly.entity_id
_entity_poly.type
_entity_poly.pdbx_seq_one_letter_code
_entity_poly.pdbx_strand_id
1 'polypeptide(L)'
;MGLTPDWSQVASLPIPRVWEKTMVNEFESSRYATLARQAWSEHLPRVVAQMDNPSAFFASLGEQVSVRLGQMYEQMSRQVPSNLPYLERVGQLKAIRKQAEELVLQEMIFDPIAQSQIEDRSAREQLEEALGQAPHPRDLEMDLISIRHEAEDEAEDEGWEEVTYSQEQQDRLDWMLQVRPLIHLDPSQMSEESMLETAAALRTLLSKRP
;
A
#
# COMPACT_ATOMS: atom_id res chain seq x y z
N MET A 1 -46.84 27.87 -26.80
CA MET A 1 -45.93 28.69 -25.98
C MET A 1 -45.49 27.84 -24.80
N GLY A 2 -44.35 27.16 -24.93
CA GLY A 2 -43.76 26.38 -23.86
C GLY A 2 -42.74 27.23 -23.11
N LEU A 3 -42.99 27.48 -21.82
CA LEU A 3 -42.01 28.08 -20.92
C LEU A 3 -40.86 27.08 -20.77
N THR A 4 -39.70 27.38 -21.37
CA THR A 4 -38.47 26.64 -21.11
C THR A 4 -38.03 26.94 -19.66
N PRO A 5 -37.79 25.92 -18.82
CA PRO A 5 -37.32 26.14 -17.47
C PRO A 5 -35.98 26.88 -17.48
N ASP A 6 -35.87 27.91 -16.65
CA ASP A 6 -34.64 28.67 -16.44
C ASP A 6 -33.70 27.86 -15.52
N TRP A 7 -32.84 27.05 -16.14
CA TRP A 7 -31.88 26.20 -15.46
C TRP A 7 -30.74 26.98 -14.78
N SER A 8 -30.64 28.30 -14.98
CA SER A 8 -29.62 29.14 -14.32
C SER A 8 -29.84 29.24 -12.80
N GLN A 9 -31.09 29.09 -12.33
CA GLN A 9 -31.43 29.12 -10.90
C GLN A 9 -31.08 27.81 -10.17
N VAL A 10 -31.00 26.68 -10.89
CA VAL A 10 -30.63 25.37 -10.32
C VAL A 10 -29.13 25.36 -9.95
N ALA A 11 -28.30 26.08 -10.70
CA ALA A 11 -26.87 26.23 -10.43
C ALA A 11 -26.56 27.04 -9.15
N SER A 12 -27.56 27.74 -8.60
CA SER A 12 -27.45 28.54 -7.37
C SER A 12 -27.97 27.83 -6.13
N LEU A 13 -28.52 26.62 -6.27
CA LEU A 13 -29.04 25.87 -5.12
C LEU A 13 -27.86 25.39 -4.27
N PRO A 14 -27.84 25.67 -2.96
CA PRO A 14 -26.84 25.08 -2.07
C PRO A 14 -27.01 23.57 -2.11
N ILE A 15 -25.95 22.84 -2.48
CA ILE A 15 -25.92 21.37 -2.40
C ILE A 15 -26.29 21.02 -0.95
N PRO A 16 -27.43 20.38 -0.71
CA PRO A 16 -27.91 20.18 0.64
C PRO A 16 -27.05 19.13 1.35
N ARG A 17 -26.15 19.63 2.19
CA ARG A 17 -25.05 18.87 2.83
C ARG A 17 -25.44 17.72 3.75
N VAL A 18 -26.73 17.54 4.07
CA VAL A 18 -27.17 16.70 5.20
C VAL A 18 -27.89 15.41 4.77
N TRP A 19 -28.60 15.38 3.64
CA TRP A 19 -29.35 14.17 3.23
C TRP A 19 -28.60 13.23 2.27
N GLU A 20 -27.50 13.68 1.63
CA GLU A 20 -26.58 12.80 0.87
C GLU A 20 -25.70 11.94 1.79
N LYS A 21 -25.28 12.48 2.95
CA LYS A 21 -24.24 11.86 3.78
C LYS A 21 -24.68 10.56 4.48
N THR A 22 -25.98 10.36 4.70
CA THR A 22 -26.49 9.18 5.42
C THR A 22 -26.90 8.05 4.46
N MET A 23 -27.62 8.36 3.37
CA MET A 23 -28.08 7.34 2.42
C MET A 23 -26.98 6.85 1.45
N VAL A 24 -26.05 7.72 1.04
CA VAL A 24 -24.89 7.31 0.22
C VAL A 24 -23.93 6.45 1.04
N ASN A 25 -23.75 6.77 2.32
CA ASN A 25 -22.90 6.03 3.24
C ASN A 25 -23.41 4.61 3.50
N GLU A 26 -24.73 4.42 3.67
CA GLU A 26 -25.33 3.09 3.88
C GLU A 26 -25.25 2.19 2.62
N PHE A 27 -25.50 2.76 1.43
CA PHE A 27 -25.36 2.01 0.17
C PHE A 27 -23.90 1.67 -0.15
N GLU A 28 -22.97 2.59 0.11
CA GLU A 28 -21.54 2.35 -0.09
C GLU A 28 -20.99 1.33 0.90
N SER A 29 -21.37 1.42 2.18
CA SER A 29 -21.03 0.40 3.19
C SER A 29 -21.48 -0.99 2.76
N SER A 30 -22.72 -1.15 2.29
CA SER A 30 -23.21 -2.44 1.80
C SER A 30 -22.45 -2.96 0.57
N ARG A 31 -22.05 -2.06 -0.34
CA ARG A 31 -21.22 -2.43 -1.49
C ARG A 31 -19.84 -2.91 -1.05
N TYR A 32 -19.19 -2.18 -0.14
CA TYR A 32 -17.86 -2.54 0.37
C TYR A 32 -17.87 -3.82 1.19
N ALA A 33 -18.92 -4.06 1.98
CA ALA A 33 -19.13 -5.33 2.68
C ALA A 33 -19.20 -6.51 1.69
N THR A 34 -19.91 -6.33 0.57
CA THR A 34 -20.05 -7.35 -0.47
C THR A 34 -18.72 -7.61 -1.17
N LEU A 35 -17.99 -6.55 -1.54
CA LEU A 35 -16.68 -6.63 -2.18
C LEU A 35 -15.67 -7.33 -1.25
N ALA A 36 -15.60 -6.91 0.01
CA ALA A 36 -14.72 -7.53 0.99
C ALA A 36 -15.04 -9.01 1.18
N ARG A 37 -16.32 -9.37 1.33
CA ARG A 37 -16.73 -10.77 1.44
C ARG A 37 -16.32 -11.59 0.24
N GLN A 38 -16.48 -11.06 -0.97
CA GLN A 38 -16.09 -11.75 -2.20
C GLN A 38 -14.59 -12.00 -2.23
N ALA A 39 -13.78 -10.95 -2.03
CA ALA A 39 -12.33 -11.05 -2.04
C ALA A 39 -11.82 -12.04 -0.97
N TRP A 40 -12.32 -11.96 0.25
CA TRP A 40 -11.95 -12.88 1.32
C TRP A 40 -12.39 -14.32 1.04
N SER A 41 -13.57 -14.53 0.43
CA SER A 41 -14.02 -15.90 0.11
C SER A 41 -13.22 -16.52 -1.04
N GLU A 42 -12.74 -15.69 -1.97
CA GLU A 42 -11.90 -16.12 -3.10
C GLU A 42 -10.49 -16.48 -2.65
N HIS A 43 -9.87 -15.64 -1.83
CA HIS A 43 -8.46 -15.79 -1.43
C HIS A 43 -8.26 -16.54 -0.12
N LEU A 44 -9.24 -16.51 0.79
CA LEU A 44 -9.15 -17.08 2.14
C LEU A 44 -10.40 -17.92 2.51
N PRO A 45 -10.80 -18.90 1.68
CA PRO A 45 -12.04 -19.65 1.91
C PRO A 45 -12.06 -20.38 3.26
N ARG A 46 -10.90 -20.86 3.72
CA ARG A 46 -10.74 -21.53 5.02
C ARG A 46 -10.96 -20.57 6.19
N VAL A 47 -10.41 -19.36 6.12
CA VAL A 47 -10.55 -18.34 7.16
C VAL A 47 -12.02 -17.93 7.28
N VAL A 48 -12.67 -17.63 6.15
CA VAL A 48 -14.09 -17.25 6.12
C VAL A 48 -14.99 -18.37 6.68
N ALA A 49 -14.69 -19.64 6.37
CA ALA A 49 -15.45 -20.77 6.89
C ALA A 49 -15.32 -20.98 8.41
N GLN A 50 -14.24 -20.48 9.02
CA GLN A 50 -13.99 -20.58 10.46
C GLN A 50 -14.51 -19.37 11.25
N MET A 51 -14.96 -18.31 10.57
CA MET A 51 -15.53 -17.15 11.25
C MET A 51 -16.88 -17.50 11.89
N ASP A 52 -17.07 -17.10 13.15
CA ASP A 52 -18.33 -17.33 13.87
C ASP A 52 -19.52 -16.59 13.24
N ASN A 53 -19.30 -15.34 12.81
CA ASN A 53 -20.32 -14.50 12.20
C ASN A 53 -19.76 -13.67 11.03
N PRO A 54 -19.55 -14.30 9.86
CA PRO A 54 -18.97 -13.62 8.70
C PRO A 54 -19.86 -12.47 8.23
N SER A 55 -21.19 -12.58 8.36
CA SER A 55 -22.12 -11.52 7.95
C SER A 55 -21.92 -10.24 8.75
N ALA A 56 -21.82 -10.33 10.08
CA ALA A 56 -21.58 -9.17 10.94
C ALA A 56 -20.16 -8.59 10.74
N PHE A 57 -19.16 -9.46 10.55
CA PHE A 57 -17.79 -9.04 10.26
C PHE A 57 -17.71 -8.17 8.99
N PHE A 58 -18.23 -8.67 7.87
CA PHE A 58 -18.16 -7.94 6.60
C PHE A 58 -19.04 -6.69 6.59
N ALA A 59 -20.18 -6.68 7.29
CA ALA A 59 -20.98 -5.48 7.46
C ALA A 59 -20.20 -4.38 8.20
N SER A 60 -19.53 -4.73 9.31
CA SER A 60 -18.66 -3.81 10.05
C SER A 60 -17.47 -3.33 9.20
N LEU A 61 -16.83 -4.24 8.45
CA LEU A 61 -15.73 -3.88 7.57
C LEU A 61 -16.18 -2.92 6.46
N GLY A 62 -17.35 -3.13 5.86
CA GLY A 62 -17.93 -2.23 4.86
C GLY A 62 -18.19 -0.83 5.42
N GLU A 63 -18.69 -0.73 6.65
CA GLU A 63 -18.91 0.55 7.33
C GLU A 63 -17.58 1.27 7.59
N GLN A 64 -16.58 0.55 8.10
CA GLN A 64 -15.25 1.10 8.35
C GLN A 64 -14.59 1.61 7.05
N VAL A 65 -14.70 0.86 5.96
CA VAL A 65 -14.21 1.26 4.63
C VAL A 65 -14.89 2.55 4.16
N SER A 66 -16.23 2.65 4.30
CA SER A 66 -16.95 3.86 3.88
C SER A 66 -16.55 5.10 4.71
N VAL A 67 -16.39 4.93 6.03
CA VAL A 67 -15.92 6.00 6.91
C VAL A 67 -14.49 6.43 6.54
N ARG A 68 -13.58 5.48 6.35
CA ARG A 68 -12.18 5.74 5.98
C ARG A 68 -12.08 6.43 4.62
N LEU A 69 -12.88 6.01 3.64
CA LEU A 69 -12.97 6.68 2.33
C LEU A 69 -13.40 8.14 2.47
N GLY A 70 -14.43 8.42 3.27
CA GLY A 70 -14.89 9.78 3.51
C GLY A 70 -13.79 10.68 4.09
N GLN A 71 -13.02 10.15 5.06
CA GLN A 71 -11.88 10.85 5.66
C GLN A 71 -10.74 11.09 4.65
N MET A 72 -10.36 10.06 3.90
CA MET A 72 -9.29 10.12 2.89
C MET A 72 -9.65 11.11 1.77
N TYR A 73 -10.89 11.03 1.27
CA TYR A 73 -11.41 11.97 0.29
C TYR A 73 -11.36 13.41 0.80
N GLU A 74 -11.81 13.66 2.03
CA GLU A 74 -11.77 15.00 2.62
C GLU A 74 -10.32 15.52 2.70
N GLN A 75 -9.39 14.70 3.19
CA GLN A 75 -7.98 15.06 3.30
C GLN A 75 -7.37 15.42 1.93
N MET A 76 -7.61 14.59 0.91
CA MET A 76 -7.09 14.83 -0.44
C MET A 76 -7.76 16.02 -1.12
N SER A 77 -9.07 16.20 -0.92
CA SER A 77 -9.84 17.30 -1.52
C SER A 77 -9.38 18.69 -1.05
N ARG A 78 -8.78 18.80 0.15
CA ARG A 78 -8.20 20.05 0.66
C ARG A 78 -7.06 20.59 -0.19
N GLN A 79 -6.42 19.74 -1.00
CA GLN A 79 -5.34 20.11 -1.90
C GLN A 79 -5.86 20.72 -3.21
N VAL A 80 -7.16 20.63 -3.49
CA VAL A 80 -7.75 21.16 -4.72
C VAL A 80 -7.86 22.69 -4.63
N PRO A 81 -7.28 23.44 -5.59
CA PRO A 81 -7.35 24.90 -5.56
C PRO A 81 -8.79 25.42 -5.63
N SER A 82 -9.12 26.38 -4.77
CA SER A 82 -10.46 26.95 -4.65
C SER A 82 -10.82 27.93 -5.77
N ASN A 83 -9.89 28.24 -6.68
CA ASN A 83 -10.08 29.13 -7.83
C ASN A 83 -10.29 28.39 -9.16
N LEU A 84 -10.38 27.05 -9.15
CA LEU A 84 -10.61 26.29 -10.38
C LEU A 84 -12.01 26.55 -10.99
N PRO A 85 -12.10 26.59 -12.33
CA PRO A 85 -13.36 26.52 -13.06
C PRO A 85 -14.20 25.31 -12.63
N TYR A 86 -15.54 25.45 -12.68
CA TYR A 86 -16.46 24.45 -12.14
C TYR A 86 -16.22 23.03 -12.68
N LEU A 87 -16.12 22.87 -14.00
CA LEU A 87 -15.95 21.55 -14.62
C LEU A 87 -14.61 20.91 -14.27
N GLU A 88 -13.54 21.70 -14.21
CA GLU A 88 -12.22 21.23 -13.80
C GLU A 88 -12.22 20.79 -12.34
N ARG A 89 -12.86 21.56 -11.46
CA ARG A 89 -13.02 21.17 -10.05
C ARG A 89 -13.78 19.86 -9.90
N VAL A 90 -14.89 19.69 -10.62
CA VAL A 90 -15.66 18.44 -10.58
C VAL A 90 -14.83 17.27 -11.11
N GLY A 91 -14.03 17.49 -12.16
CA GLY A 91 -13.09 16.49 -12.69
C GLY A 91 -12.08 16.06 -11.63
N GLN A 92 -11.42 17.02 -10.98
CA GLN A 92 -10.44 16.77 -9.92
C GLN A 92 -11.05 16.03 -8.72
N LEU A 93 -12.22 16.46 -8.25
CA LEU A 93 -12.91 15.80 -7.13
C LEU A 93 -13.32 14.36 -7.48
N LYS A 94 -13.72 14.08 -8.73
CA LYS A 94 -14.00 12.72 -9.17
C LYS A 94 -12.75 11.84 -9.21
N ALA A 95 -11.63 12.39 -9.70
CA ALA A 95 -10.35 11.68 -9.70
C ALA A 95 -9.89 11.36 -8.27
N ILE A 96 -9.95 12.34 -7.37
CA ILE A 96 -9.62 12.17 -5.95
C ILE A 96 -10.50 11.10 -5.29
N ARG A 97 -11.80 11.06 -5.57
CA ARG A 97 -12.68 10.01 -5.01
C ARG A 97 -12.24 8.62 -5.45
N LYS A 98 -11.91 8.43 -6.73
CA LYS A 98 -11.43 7.14 -7.23
C LYS A 98 -10.11 6.72 -6.58
N GLN A 99 -9.17 7.66 -6.48
CA GLN A 99 -7.87 7.40 -5.87
C GLN A 99 -8.01 7.09 -4.37
N ALA A 100 -8.84 7.85 -3.65
CA ALA A 100 -9.13 7.57 -2.25
C ALA A 100 -9.77 6.19 -2.07
N GLU A 101 -10.70 5.81 -2.95
CA GLU A 101 -11.33 4.49 -2.92
C GLU A 101 -10.31 3.37 -3.15
N GLU A 102 -9.46 3.49 -4.16
CA GLU A 102 -8.41 2.51 -4.46
C GLU A 102 -7.47 2.31 -3.26
N LEU A 103 -6.97 3.41 -2.67
CA LEU A 103 -6.08 3.34 -1.51
C LEU A 103 -6.73 2.69 -0.31
N VAL A 104 -8.00 3.01 -0.02
CA VAL A 104 -8.71 2.45 1.13
C VAL A 104 -9.04 0.97 0.92
N LEU A 105 -9.40 0.55 -0.29
CA LEU A 105 -9.61 -0.87 -0.58
C LEU A 105 -8.30 -1.66 -0.48
N GLN A 106 -7.19 -1.09 -0.95
CA GLN A 106 -5.85 -1.68 -0.78
C GLN A 106 -5.53 -1.86 0.71
N GLU A 107 -5.58 -0.78 1.48
CA GLU A 107 -5.23 -0.74 2.91
C GLU A 107 -6.10 -1.68 3.76
N MET A 108 -7.43 -1.68 3.52
CA MET A 108 -8.37 -2.31 4.45
C MET A 108 -8.85 -3.70 4.02
N ILE A 109 -8.69 -4.07 2.75
CA ILE A 109 -9.18 -5.36 2.23
C ILE A 109 -8.03 -6.18 1.66
N PHE A 110 -7.28 -5.64 0.70
CA PHE A 110 -6.30 -6.43 -0.03
C PHE A 110 -5.00 -6.69 0.76
N ASP A 111 -4.50 -5.70 1.51
CA ASP A 111 -3.31 -5.87 2.35
C ASP A 111 -3.54 -6.93 3.47
N PRO A 112 -4.65 -6.91 4.23
CA PRO A 112 -4.93 -7.97 5.20
C PRO A 112 -5.07 -9.36 4.56
N ILE A 113 -5.63 -9.45 3.35
CA ILE A 113 -5.71 -10.71 2.60
C ILE A 113 -4.32 -11.21 2.23
N ALA A 114 -3.45 -10.34 1.71
CA ALA A 114 -2.08 -10.67 1.37
C ALA A 114 -1.30 -11.16 2.60
N GLN A 115 -1.46 -10.47 3.72
CA GLN A 115 -0.83 -10.85 4.99
C GLN A 115 -1.32 -12.21 5.50
N SER A 116 -2.62 -12.48 5.44
CA SER A 116 -3.19 -13.77 5.88
C SER A 116 -2.73 -14.93 5.00
N GLN A 117 -2.56 -14.70 3.69
CA GLN A 117 -2.03 -15.71 2.76
C GLN A 117 -0.57 -16.04 3.07
N ILE A 118 0.21 -15.05 3.50
CA ILE A 118 1.57 -15.27 3.97
C ILE A 118 1.56 -16.16 5.22
N GLU A 119 0.67 -15.88 6.17
CA GLU A 119 0.60 -16.60 7.45
C GLU A 119 0.14 -18.06 7.32
N ASP A 120 -0.70 -18.41 6.33
CA ASP A 120 -1.13 -19.80 6.09
C ASP A 120 -0.04 -20.66 5.41
N ARG A 121 1.01 -20.05 4.84
CA ARG A 121 2.15 -20.76 4.25
C ARG A 121 3.07 -21.33 5.32
N SER A 122 3.70 -22.46 5.00
CA SER A 122 4.70 -23.04 5.91
C SER A 122 5.89 -22.09 6.12
N ALA A 123 6.51 -22.10 7.30
CA ALA A 123 7.67 -21.25 7.59
C ALA A 123 8.80 -21.38 6.56
N ARG A 124 9.00 -22.61 6.06
CA ARG A 124 9.99 -22.90 5.02
C ARG A 124 9.64 -22.26 3.69
N GLU A 125 8.39 -22.40 3.23
CA GLU A 125 7.91 -21.78 1.99
C GLU A 125 8.02 -20.26 2.05
N GLN A 126 7.66 -19.65 3.20
CA GLN A 126 7.80 -18.22 3.41
C GLN A 126 9.26 -17.74 3.30
N LEU A 127 10.20 -18.51 3.87
CA LEU A 127 11.63 -18.20 3.77
C LEU A 127 12.16 -18.42 2.35
N GLU A 128 11.81 -19.53 1.69
CA GLU A 128 12.23 -19.82 0.31
C GLU A 128 11.74 -18.76 -0.68
N GLU A 129 10.51 -18.27 -0.52
CA GLU A 129 9.97 -17.17 -1.32
C GLU A 129 10.70 -15.84 -1.04
N ALA A 130 10.93 -15.51 0.24
CA ALA A 130 11.67 -14.29 0.60
C ALA A 130 13.10 -14.32 0.06
N LEU A 131 13.76 -15.48 0.10
CA LEU A 131 15.08 -15.70 -0.51
C LEU A 131 15.03 -15.61 -2.04
N GLY A 132 13.97 -16.11 -2.68
CA GLY A 132 13.76 -16.00 -4.12
C GLY A 132 13.56 -14.55 -4.62
N GLN A 133 13.08 -13.66 -3.75
CA GLN A 133 12.97 -12.22 -4.03
C GLN A 133 14.24 -11.44 -3.67
N ALA A 134 15.13 -12.02 -2.88
CA ALA A 134 16.36 -11.37 -2.45
C ALA A 134 17.36 -11.27 -3.62
N PRO A 135 18.21 -10.22 -3.64
CA PRO A 135 19.28 -10.13 -4.63
C PRO A 135 20.24 -11.31 -4.49
N HIS A 136 20.78 -11.76 -5.63
CA HIS A 136 21.75 -12.84 -5.59
C HIS A 136 23.04 -12.37 -4.87
N PRO A 137 23.73 -13.22 -4.09
CA PRO A 137 24.95 -12.83 -3.38
C PRO A 137 25.99 -12.15 -4.26
N ARG A 138 26.15 -12.64 -5.49
CA ARG A 138 27.05 -12.03 -6.50
C ARG A 138 26.63 -10.62 -6.90
N ASP A 139 25.34 -10.34 -7.00
CA ASP A 139 24.85 -9.02 -7.36
C ASP A 139 25.15 -8.02 -6.24
N LEU A 140 25.01 -8.46 -4.98
CA LEU A 140 25.46 -7.66 -3.84
C LEU A 140 26.97 -7.40 -3.87
N GLU A 141 27.79 -8.38 -4.23
CA GLU A 141 29.24 -8.15 -4.37
C GLU A 141 29.56 -7.15 -5.48
N MET A 142 28.85 -7.22 -6.60
CA MET A 142 29.02 -6.27 -7.70
C MET A 142 28.56 -4.86 -7.30
N ASP A 143 27.43 -4.73 -6.60
CA ASP A 143 26.93 -3.44 -6.11
C ASP A 143 27.91 -2.79 -5.12
N LEU A 144 28.60 -3.55 -4.27
CA LEU A 144 29.64 -3.02 -3.37
C LEU A 144 30.81 -2.42 -4.16
N ILE A 145 31.22 -3.12 -5.23
CA ILE A 145 32.30 -2.66 -6.11
C ILE A 145 31.86 -1.38 -6.84
N SER A 146 30.63 -1.34 -7.34
CA SER A 146 30.06 -0.17 -8.01
C SER A 146 30.01 1.05 -7.08
N ILE A 147 29.47 0.90 -5.86
CA ILE A 147 29.41 1.98 -4.86
C ILE A 147 30.81 2.53 -4.55
N ARG A 148 31.80 1.64 -4.46
CA ARG A 148 33.19 2.05 -4.21
C ARG A 148 33.75 2.88 -5.36
N HIS A 149 33.52 2.46 -6.60
CA HIS A 149 33.96 3.21 -7.78
C HIS A 149 33.24 4.56 -7.90
N GLU A 150 31.93 4.60 -7.67
CA GLU A 150 31.16 5.85 -7.68
C GLU A 150 31.71 6.85 -6.66
N ALA A 151 32.04 6.41 -5.44
CA ALA A 151 32.62 7.29 -4.43
C ALA A 151 34.05 7.75 -4.78
N GLU A 152 34.83 6.93 -5.49
CA GLU A 152 36.15 7.29 -5.99
C GLU A 152 36.06 8.36 -7.09
N ASP A 153 35.14 8.16 -8.04
CA ASP A 153 34.88 9.10 -9.13
C ASP A 153 34.38 10.46 -8.57
N GLU A 154 33.46 10.44 -7.59
CA GLU A 154 32.98 11.66 -6.91
C GLU A 154 34.11 12.40 -6.16
N ALA A 155 34.99 11.66 -5.46
CA ALA A 155 36.12 12.26 -4.77
C ALA A 155 37.12 12.90 -5.74
N GLU A 156 37.35 12.29 -6.91
CA GLU A 156 38.19 12.86 -7.97
C GLU A 156 37.56 14.13 -8.55
N ASP A 157 36.26 14.09 -8.87
CA ASP A 157 35.51 15.22 -9.43
C ASP A 157 35.45 16.43 -8.48
N GLU A 158 35.31 16.18 -7.17
CA GLU A 158 35.28 17.23 -6.15
C GLU A 158 36.67 17.61 -5.60
N GLY A 159 37.72 16.89 -5.98
CA GLY A 159 39.10 17.12 -5.53
C GLY A 159 39.32 16.82 -4.05
N TRP A 160 38.59 15.84 -3.49
CA TRP A 160 38.75 15.40 -2.10
C TRP A 160 39.98 14.49 -1.95
N GLU A 161 40.74 14.66 -0.87
CA GLU A 161 41.93 13.83 -0.60
C GLU A 161 41.56 12.41 -0.11
N GLU A 162 40.35 12.22 0.42
CA GLU A 162 39.86 10.94 0.93
C GLU A 162 38.50 10.61 0.32
N VAL A 163 38.32 9.34 -0.05
CA VAL A 163 37.05 8.81 -0.55
C VAL A 163 36.08 8.73 0.61
N THR A 164 35.01 9.53 0.54
CA THR A 164 33.91 9.48 1.50
C THR A 164 32.64 9.05 0.79
N TYR A 165 31.77 8.35 1.51
CA TYR A 165 30.49 7.92 0.96
C TYR A 165 29.43 8.97 1.21
N SER A 166 28.66 9.30 0.18
CA SER A 166 27.44 10.11 0.31
C SER A 166 26.40 9.40 1.19
N GLN A 167 25.39 10.12 1.69
CA GLN A 167 24.34 9.51 2.53
C GLN A 167 23.61 8.38 1.79
N GLU A 168 23.34 8.56 0.49
CA GLU A 168 22.69 7.54 -0.34
C GLU A 168 23.56 6.27 -0.48
N GLN A 169 24.88 6.45 -0.69
CA GLN A 169 25.82 5.33 -0.75
C GLN A 169 25.92 4.62 0.61
N GLN A 170 25.93 5.36 1.73
CA GLN A 170 25.92 4.79 3.08
C GLN A 170 24.65 3.98 3.35
N ASP A 171 23.48 4.52 2.99
CA ASP A 171 22.19 3.82 3.16
C ASP A 171 22.16 2.52 2.34
N ARG A 172 22.68 2.54 1.11
CA ARG A 172 22.85 1.33 0.28
C ARG A 172 23.79 0.32 0.96
N LEU A 173 24.97 0.73 1.42
CA LEU A 173 25.92 -0.14 2.11
C LEU A 173 25.33 -0.78 3.36
N ASP A 174 24.67 0.01 4.21
CA ASP A 174 24.03 -0.46 5.45
C ASP A 174 22.93 -1.47 5.15
N TRP A 175 22.12 -1.22 4.12
CA TRP A 175 21.11 -2.17 3.67
C TRP A 175 21.73 -3.49 3.23
N MET A 176 22.80 -3.45 2.43
CA MET A 176 23.49 -4.67 1.94
C MET A 176 24.11 -5.49 3.08
N LEU A 177 24.69 -4.82 4.08
CA LEU A 177 25.26 -5.47 5.27
C LEU A 177 24.20 -6.19 6.10
N GLN A 178 22.96 -5.69 6.11
CA GLN A 178 21.83 -6.33 6.79
C GLN A 178 21.26 -7.51 6.00
N VAL A 179 21.20 -7.42 4.66
CA VAL A 179 20.65 -8.49 3.80
C VAL A 179 21.61 -9.66 3.65
N ARG A 180 22.91 -9.40 3.48
CA ARG A 180 23.93 -10.42 3.19
C ARG A 180 23.93 -11.62 4.15
N PRO A 181 23.88 -11.47 5.49
CA PRO A 181 23.89 -12.64 6.39
C PRO A 181 22.63 -13.50 6.24
N LEU A 182 21.49 -12.90 5.89
CA LEU A 182 20.20 -13.58 5.82
C LEU A 182 20.09 -14.47 4.58
N ILE A 183 20.66 -14.05 3.45
CA ILE A 183 20.57 -14.80 2.18
C ILE A 183 21.48 -16.03 2.10
N HIS A 184 22.43 -16.16 3.04
CA HIS A 184 23.35 -17.31 3.11
C HIS A 184 22.87 -18.41 4.07
N LEU A 185 21.74 -18.21 4.75
CA LEU A 185 21.20 -19.17 5.70
C LEU A 185 20.65 -20.41 4.98
N ASP A 186 20.88 -21.59 5.55
CA ASP A 186 20.31 -22.85 5.07
C ASP A 186 19.01 -23.17 5.82
N PRO A 187 17.84 -23.13 5.17
CA PRO A 187 16.54 -23.41 5.80
C PRO A 187 16.47 -24.79 6.46
N SER A 188 17.26 -25.77 6.01
CA SER A 188 17.26 -27.12 6.56
C SER A 188 17.85 -27.22 7.98
N GLN A 189 18.64 -26.22 8.38
CA GLN A 189 19.30 -26.16 9.70
C GLN A 189 18.56 -25.23 10.68
N MET A 190 17.44 -24.65 10.28
CA MET A 190 16.74 -23.61 11.04
C MET A 190 15.50 -24.17 11.74
N SER A 191 15.18 -23.60 12.91
CA SER A 191 13.88 -23.85 13.55
C SER A 191 12.76 -23.14 12.79
N GLU A 192 11.52 -23.59 12.98
CA GLU A 192 10.33 -22.96 12.37
C GLU A 192 10.21 -21.48 12.73
N GLU A 193 10.40 -21.14 14.00
CA GLU A 193 10.38 -19.77 14.50
C GLU A 193 11.48 -18.91 13.84
N SER A 194 12.70 -19.44 13.76
CA SER A 194 13.83 -18.74 13.13
C SER A 194 13.60 -18.51 11.62
N MET A 195 12.96 -19.45 10.92
CA MET A 195 12.61 -19.28 9.51
C MET A 195 11.57 -18.17 9.32
N LEU A 196 10.53 -18.12 10.16
CA LEU A 196 9.51 -17.07 10.12
C LEU A 196 10.11 -15.68 10.38
N GLU A 197 10.95 -15.57 11.42
CA GLU A 197 11.63 -14.32 11.77
C GLU A 197 12.54 -13.85 10.63
N THR A 198 13.33 -14.76 10.06
CA THR A 198 14.21 -14.46 8.94
C THR A 198 13.43 -14.05 7.69
N ALA A 199 12.34 -14.75 7.36
CA ALA A 199 11.47 -14.41 6.24
C ALA A 199 10.82 -13.03 6.43
N ALA A 200 10.38 -12.70 7.65
CA ALA A 200 9.83 -11.39 7.98
C ALA A 200 10.89 -10.27 7.88
N ALA A 201 12.10 -10.52 8.40
CA ALA A 201 13.22 -9.60 8.33
C ALA A 201 13.62 -9.31 6.88
N LEU A 202 13.79 -10.36 6.05
CA LEU A 202 14.10 -10.22 4.62
C LEU A 202 13.03 -9.42 3.89
N ARG A 203 11.74 -9.74 4.05
CA ARG A 203 10.66 -8.98 3.42
C ARG A 203 10.67 -7.51 3.82
N THR A 204 10.91 -7.23 5.10
CA THR A 204 11.02 -5.85 5.60
C THR A 204 12.18 -5.11 4.95
N LEU A 205 13.36 -5.73 4.86
CA LEU A 205 14.54 -5.14 4.22
C LEU A 205 14.32 -4.93 2.71
N LEU A 206 13.74 -5.90 2.01
CA LEU A 206 13.46 -5.79 0.58
C LEU A 206 12.45 -4.68 0.27
N SER A 207 11.46 -4.46 1.14
CA SER A 207 10.49 -3.36 1.00
C SER A 207 11.11 -1.96 1.16
N LYS A 208 12.28 -1.88 1.83
CA LYS A 208 13.01 -0.64 2.13
C LYS A 208 14.31 -0.53 1.33
N ARG A 209 14.44 -1.26 0.22
CA ARG A 209 15.62 -1.16 -0.64
C ARG A 209 15.77 0.31 -1.11
N PRO A 210 16.91 0.96 -0.81
CA PRO A 210 17.18 2.34 -1.22
C PRO A 210 17.33 2.48 -2.73
#